data_AF-A0A3D2N2L7-F1
#
_entry.id   AF-A0A3D2N2L7-F1
#
_cell.length_a   1.000
_cell.length_b   1.000
_cell.length_c   1.000
_cell.angle_alpha   90.00
_cell.angle_beta   90.00
_cell.angle_gamma   90.00
#
_symmetry.space_group_name_H-M   'P 1'
#
loop_
_entity.id
_entity.type
_entity.pdbx_description
1 polymer ?
#
loop_
_entity_poly.entity_id
_entity_poly.type
_entity_poly.pdbx_seq_one_letter_code
_entity_poly.pdbx_strand_id
1 'polypeptide(L)'
;MAFWYLNAAAFIALIGAIFHGYVGGKIYLAHIYQSELLPLTRSLSVVSWQVFTIWLAVSAGVLVCVSLDASLALMAYPIILVNVLCAALFVYLGATGHGHLLRLPGAYLTAATAALAYLGIA
;
A
#
# COMPACT_ATOMS: atom_id res chain seq x y z
N MET A 1 -6.69 22.61 0.00
CA MET A 1 -6.21 21.54 0.91
C MET A 1 -7.27 21.18 1.93
N ALA A 2 -7.77 19.95 1.86
CA ALA A 2 -8.76 19.40 2.76
C ALA A 2 -8.09 18.36 3.67
N PHE A 3 -7.67 18.80 4.85
CA PHE A 3 -6.88 18.01 5.79
C PHE A 3 -7.57 16.71 6.24
N TRP A 4 -8.91 16.66 6.29
CA TRP A 4 -9.65 15.45 6.65
C TRP A 4 -9.43 14.31 5.65
N TYR A 5 -9.35 14.61 4.34
CA TYR A 5 -9.05 13.58 3.35
C TYR A 5 -7.61 13.07 3.46
N LEU A 6 -6.65 13.96 3.73
CA LEU A 6 -5.25 13.59 3.96
C LEU A 6 -5.10 12.69 5.20
N ASN A 7 -5.75 13.05 6.31
CA ASN A 7 -5.74 12.25 7.53
C ASN A 7 -6.44 10.90 7.34
N ALA A 8 -7.56 10.84 6.61
CA ALA A 8 -8.22 9.60 6.27
C ALA A 8 -7.34 8.70 5.38
N ALA A 9 -6.69 9.27 4.36
CA ALA A 9 -5.74 8.56 3.51
C ALA A 9 -4.57 8.00 4.33
N ALA A 10 -4.00 8.82 5.22
CA ALA A 10 -2.92 8.41 6.11
C ALA A 10 -3.35 7.28 7.06
N PHE A 11 -4.56 7.38 7.63
CA PHE A 11 -5.12 6.35 8.50
C PHE A 11 -5.30 5.02 7.78
N ILE A 12 -5.86 5.03 6.56
CA ILE A 12 -6.02 3.82 5.74
C ILE A 12 -4.66 3.19 5.44
N ALA A 13 -3.67 4.00 5.03
CA ALA A 13 -2.33 3.52 4.74
C ALA A 13 -1.66 2.93 6.00
N LEU A 14 -1.82 3.56 7.17
CA LEU A 14 -1.26 3.08 8.43
C LEU A 14 -1.88 1.76 8.88
N ILE A 15 -3.21 1.68 8.89
CA ILE A 15 -3.92 0.43 9.21
C ILE A 15 -3.54 -0.65 8.20
N GLY A 16 -3.44 -0.30 6.91
CA GLY A 16 -2.90 -1.16 5.88
C GLY A 16 -1.53 -1.70 6.22
N ALA A 17 -0.59 -0.84 6.61
CA ALA A 17 0.76 -1.24 6.99
C ALA A 17 0.79 -2.20 8.19
N ILE A 18 -0.04 -1.94 9.22
CA ILE A 18 -0.13 -2.79 10.41
C ILE A 18 -0.70 -4.16 10.05
N PHE A 19 -1.85 -4.21 9.36
CA PHE A 19 -2.48 -5.47 9.01
C PHE A 19 -1.68 -6.25 7.97
N HIS A 20 -1.14 -5.59 6.95
CA HIS A 20 -0.29 -6.22 5.95
C HIS A 20 1.03 -6.72 6.57
N GLY A 21 1.72 -5.86 7.33
CA GLY A 21 3.02 -6.18 7.91
C GLY A 21 2.97 -7.21 9.03
N TYR A 22 2.05 -7.04 9.99
CA TYR A 22 2.00 -7.90 11.17
C TYR A 22 1.10 -9.12 10.99
N VAL A 23 -0.19 -8.90 10.72
CA VAL A 23 -1.18 -10.01 10.65
C VAL A 23 -0.97 -10.82 9.38
N GLY A 24 -1.02 -10.15 8.23
CA GLY A 24 -0.77 -10.74 6.93
C GLY A 24 0.66 -11.28 6.82
N GLY A 25 1.64 -10.59 7.39
CA GLY A 25 3.03 -11.06 7.41
C GLY A 25 3.20 -12.41 8.10
N LYS A 26 2.58 -12.63 9.27
CA LYS A 26 2.60 -13.95 9.93
C LYS A 26 2.02 -15.05 9.03
N ILE A 27 0.85 -14.77 8.44
CA ILE A 27 0.15 -15.73 7.57
C ILE A 27 1.00 -16.02 6.33
N TYR A 28 1.43 -14.98 5.62
CA TYR A 28 2.18 -15.08 4.38
C TYR A 28 3.53 -15.77 4.58
N LEU A 29 4.30 -15.37 5.60
CA LEU A 29 5.60 -15.99 5.87
C LEU A 29 5.46 -17.47 6.24
N ALA A 30 4.45 -17.85 7.03
CA ALA A 30 4.17 -19.25 7.32
C ALA A 30 3.96 -20.08 6.05
N HIS A 31 3.13 -19.60 5.12
CA HIS A 31 2.91 -20.28 3.83
C HIS A 31 4.17 -20.32 2.96
N ILE A 32 4.92 -19.23 2.90
CA ILE A 32 6.16 -19.14 2.10
C ILE A 32 7.23 -20.10 2.64
N TYR A 33 7.37 -20.24 3.96
CA TYR A 33 8.32 -21.19 4.56
C TYR A 33 7.89 -22.65 4.41
N GLN A 34 6.59 -22.93 4.35
CA GLN A 34 6.04 -24.28 4.11
C GLN A 34 5.96 -24.64 2.62
N SER A 35 6.20 -23.70 1.71
CA SER A 35 6.15 -23.94 0.27
C SER A 35 7.42 -24.61 -0.26
N GLU A 36 7.24 -25.38 -1.34
CA GLU A 36 8.30 -25.99 -2.16
C GLU A 36 9.04 -24.98 -3.06
N LEU A 37 8.99 -23.68 -2.73
CA LEU A 37 9.72 -22.65 -3.46
C LEU A 37 11.23 -22.82 -3.29
N LEU A 38 11.96 -22.61 -4.39
CA LEU A 38 13.43 -22.51 -4.35
C LEU A 38 13.87 -21.43 -3.34
N PRO A 39 15.02 -21.59 -2.68
CA PRO A 39 15.49 -20.65 -1.65
C PRO A 39 15.51 -19.19 -2.10
N LEU A 40 15.94 -18.93 -3.35
CA LEU A 40 15.97 -17.57 -3.90
C LEU A 40 14.56 -16.97 -4.03
N THR A 41 13.62 -17.70 -4.63
CA THR A 41 12.23 -17.24 -4.80
C THR A 41 11.55 -16.99 -3.47
N ARG A 42 11.85 -17.82 -2.46
CA ARG A 42 11.39 -17.61 -1.09
C ARG A 42 11.89 -16.28 -0.53
N SER A 43 13.19 -16.00 -0.63
CA SER A 43 13.79 -14.74 -0.16
C SER A 43 13.21 -13.52 -0.88
N LEU A 44 13.04 -13.59 -2.21
CA LEU A 44 12.43 -12.50 -2.98
C LEU A 44 10.97 -12.26 -2.60
N SER A 45 10.23 -13.32 -2.28
CA SER A 45 8.85 -13.25 -1.80
C SER A 45 8.76 -12.53 -0.45
N VAL A 46 9.70 -12.78 0.47
CA VAL A 46 9.80 -12.07 1.76
C VAL A 46 10.12 -10.59 1.53
N VAL A 47 11.13 -10.26 0.72
CA VAL A 47 11.50 -8.87 0.43
C VAL A 47 10.33 -8.11 -0.18
N SER A 48 9.64 -8.72 -1.16
CA SER A 48 8.48 -8.10 -1.81
C SER A 48 7.39 -7.77 -0.79
N TRP A 49 7.08 -8.68 0.14
CA TRP A 49 6.12 -8.41 1.22
C TRP A 49 6.53 -7.25 2.13
N GLN A 50 7.82 -7.16 2.48
CA GLN A 50 8.31 -6.09 3.34
C GLN A 50 8.30 -4.73 2.63
N VAL A 51 8.65 -4.68 1.34
CA VAL A 51 8.52 -3.46 0.53
C VAL A 51 7.06 -3.00 0.49
N PHE A 52 6.11 -3.94 0.37
CA PHE A 52 4.69 -3.62 0.45
C PHE A 52 4.31 -2.98 1.82
N THR A 53 4.88 -3.47 2.91
CA THR A 53 4.64 -2.88 4.24
C THR A 53 5.27 -1.50 4.40
N ILE A 54 6.51 -1.34 3.93
CA ILE A 54 7.28 -0.10 4.06
C ILE A 54 6.62 1.04 3.29
N TRP A 55 6.19 0.82 2.03
CA TRP A 55 5.56 1.91 1.27
C TRP A 55 4.24 2.38 1.92
N LEU A 56 3.45 1.48 2.49
CA LEU A 56 2.22 1.85 3.21
C LEU A 56 2.54 2.72 4.43
N ALA A 57 3.53 2.34 5.22
CA ALA A 57 3.97 3.12 6.37
C ALA A 57 4.52 4.49 5.98
N VAL A 58 5.34 4.55 4.91
CA VAL A 58 5.87 5.82 4.37
C VAL A 58 4.75 6.70 3.82
N SER A 59 3.78 6.11 3.10
CA SER A 59 2.60 6.82 2.59
C SER A 59 1.83 7.48 3.75
N ALA A 60 1.60 6.74 4.83
CA ALA A 60 0.95 7.28 6.02
C ALA A 60 1.72 8.45 6.63
N GLY A 61 3.03 8.28 6.86
CA GLY A 61 3.88 9.32 7.45
C GLY A 61 3.91 10.60 6.60
N VAL A 62 4.11 10.47 5.29
CA VAL A 62 4.13 11.62 4.39
C VAL A 62 2.79 12.33 4.36
N LEU A 63 1.67 11.59 4.26
CA LEU A 63 0.34 12.20 4.21
C LEU A 63 -0.03 12.90 5.53
N VAL A 64 0.42 12.41 6.69
CA VAL A 64 0.32 13.15 7.97
C VAL A 64 1.11 14.45 7.89
N CYS A 65 2.37 14.42 7.46
CA CYS A 65 3.18 15.65 7.33
C CYS A 65 2.51 16.68 6.42
N VAL A 66 2.00 16.27 5.25
CA VAL A 66 1.28 17.16 4.33
C VAL A 66 -0.01 17.70 4.95
N SER A 67 -0.70 16.90 5.77
CA SER A 67 -1.91 17.37 6.45
C SER A 67 -1.66 18.46 7.50
N LEU A 68 -0.43 18.56 8.02
CA LEU A 68 -0.04 19.51 9.05
C LEU A 68 0.50 20.83 8.46
N ASP A 69 1.05 20.79 7.24
CA ASP A 69 1.63 21.96 6.58
C ASP A 69 1.30 21.97 5.08
N ALA A 70 0.52 22.98 4.67
CA ALA A 70 0.07 23.11 3.31
C ALA A 70 1.19 23.37 2.29
N SER A 71 2.33 23.91 2.73
CA SER A 71 3.51 24.14 1.89
C SER A 71 4.12 22.82 1.39
N LEU A 72 3.83 21.70 2.05
CA LEU A 72 4.34 20.38 1.71
C LEU A 72 3.48 19.63 0.67
N ALA A 73 2.45 20.26 0.10
CA ALA A 73 1.51 19.61 -0.83
C ALA A 73 2.19 18.83 -1.97
N LEU A 74 3.35 19.29 -2.45
CA LEU A 74 4.12 18.60 -3.48
C LEU A 74 4.56 17.18 -3.09
N MET A 75 4.74 16.90 -1.80
CA MET A 75 5.12 15.58 -1.29
C MET A 75 4.00 14.53 -1.43
N ALA A 76 2.75 14.95 -1.61
CA ALA A 76 1.62 14.03 -1.81
C ALA A 76 1.60 13.40 -3.21
N TYR A 77 2.11 14.08 -4.25
CA TYR A 77 2.14 13.57 -5.62
C TYR A 77 2.85 12.22 -5.78
N PRO A 78 4.08 12.00 -5.26
CA PRO A 78 4.71 10.68 -5.35
C PRO A 78 3.93 9.60 -4.58
N ILE A 79 3.27 9.96 -3.48
CA ILE A 79 2.42 9.03 -2.72
C ILE A 79 1.16 8.66 -3.49
N ILE A 80 0.51 9.62 -4.14
CA ILE A 80 -0.65 9.38 -5.02
C ILE A 80 -0.20 8.47 -6.17
N LEU A 81 0.88 8.81 -6.86
CA LEU A 81 1.37 8.07 -8.01
C LEU A 81 1.67 6.61 -7.67
N VAL A 82 2.45 6.34 -6.62
CA VAL A 82 2.80 4.96 -6.25
C VAL A 82 1.56 4.15 -5.88
N ASN A 83 0.59 4.73 -5.17
CA ASN A 83 -0.63 4.04 -4.77
C ASN A 83 -1.57 3.77 -5.97
N VAL A 84 -1.63 4.67 -6.96
CA VAL A 84 -2.32 4.43 -8.24
C VAL A 84 -1.64 3.29 -9.01
N LEU A 85 -0.31 3.33 -9.15
CA LEU A 85 0.43 2.30 -9.88
C LEU A 85 0.29 0.92 -9.21
N CYS A 86 0.32 0.86 -7.88
CA CYS A 86 0.04 -0.37 -7.14
C CYS A 86 -1.39 -0.87 -7.38
N ALA A 87 -2.39 0.01 -7.33
CA ALA A 87 -3.79 -0.37 -7.62
C ALA A 87 -3.91 -0.96 -9.03
N ALA A 88 -3.32 -0.28 -10.01
CA ALA A 88 -3.30 -0.72 -11.40
C ALA A 88 -2.59 -2.07 -11.56
N LEU A 89 -1.49 -2.31 -10.85
CA LEU A 89 -0.78 -3.58 -10.86
C LEU A 89 -1.64 -4.73 -10.32
N PHE A 90 -2.35 -4.53 -9.20
CA PHE A 90 -3.28 -5.55 -8.67
C PHE A 90 -4.38 -5.88 -9.67
N VAL A 91 -4.96 -4.85 -10.31
CA VAL A 91 -6.02 -5.03 -11.31
C VAL A 91 -5.49 -5.75 -12.55
N TYR A 92 -4.34 -5.32 -13.06
CA TYR A 92 -3.69 -5.91 -14.23
C TYR A 92 -3.39 -7.40 -13.98
N LEU A 93 -2.66 -7.73 -12.92
CA LEU A 93 -2.32 -9.11 -12.60
C LEU A 93 -3.58 -9.96 -12.33
N GLY A 94 -4.56 -9.37 -11.64
CA GLY A 94 -5.87 -9.97 -11.42
C GLY A 94 -6.57 -10.37 -12.71
N ALA A 95 -6.54 -9.50 -13.72
CA ALA A 95 -7.13 -9.75 -15.03
C ALA A 95 -6.31 -10.73 -15.89
N THR A 96 -4.99 -10.81 -15.69
CA THR A 96 -4.08 -11.67 -16.48
C THR A 96 -3.77 -13.03 -15.84
N GLY A 97 -4.69 -13.56 -15.02
CA GLY A 97 -4.58 -14.93 -14.49
C GLY A 97 -4.31 -15.05 -12.99
N HIS A 98 -4.14 -13.94 -12.26
CA HIS A 98 -4.01 -13.95 -10.80
C HIS A 98 -5.29 -13.44 -10.10
N GLY A 99 -6.46 -13.91 -10.52
CA GLY A 99 -7.77 -13.39 -10.08
C GLY A 99 -8.01 -13.36 -8.57
N HIS A 100 -7.30 -14.18 -7.78
CA HIS A 100 -7.31 -14.09 -6.32
C HIS A 100 -6.87 -12.71 -5.79
N LEU A 101 -6.00 -11.99 -6.52
CA LEU A 101 -5.55 -10.65 -6.16
C LEU A 101 -6.70 -9.63 -6.08
N LEU A 102 -7.76 -9.81 -6.88
CA LEU A 102 -8.93 -8.91 -6.89
C LEU A 102 -9.82 -9.07 -5.65
N ARG A 103 -9.66 -10.19 -4.90
CA ARG A 103 -10.37 -10.45 -3.64
C ARG A 103 -9.58 -9.99 -2.42
N LEU A 104 -8.30 -9.67 -2.60
CA LEU A 104 -7.45 -9.15 -1.54
C LEU A 104 -7.68 -7.64 -1.38
N PRO A 105 -7.49 -7.10 -0.17
CA PRO A 105 -7.74 -5.68 0.09
C PRO A 105 -6.75 -4.74 -0.61
N GLY A 106 -5.65 -5.25 -1.18
CA GLY A 106 -4.56 -4.46 -1.75
C GLY A 106 -5.02 -3.41 -2.74
N ALA A 107 -5.71 -3.81 -3.82
CA ALA A 107 -6.18 -2.88 -4.85
C ALA A 107 -7.05 -1.75 -4.29
N TYR A 108 -7.99 -2.09 -3.41
CA TYR A 108 -8.93 -1.14 -2.82
C TYR A 108 -8.24 -0.19 -1.84
N LEU A 109 -7.29 -0.71 -1.05
CA LEU A 109 -6.56 0.08 -0.07
C LEU A 109 -5.66 1.12 -0.73
N THR A 110 -4.91 0.72 -1.75
CA THR A 110 -4.03 1.67 -2.48
C THR A 110 -4.85 2.66 -3.29
N ALA A 111 -5.93 2.23 -3.96
CA ALA A 111 -6.82 3.12 -4.68
C ALA A 111 -7.50 4.15 -3.76
N ALA A 112 -8.01 3.73 -2.60
CA ALA A 112 -8.63 4.63 -1.63
C ALA A 112 -7.62 5.63 -1.07
N THR A 113 -6.40 5.18 -0.75
CA THR A 113 -5.32 6.06 -0.28
C THR A 113 -4.99 7.12 -1.31
N ALA A 114 -4.83 6.74 -2.59
CA ALA A 114 -4.55 7.68 -3.67
C ALA A 114 -5.70 8.68 -3.90
N ALA A 115 -6.95 8.18 -3.95
CA ALA A 115 -8.11 9.02 -4.19
C ALA A 115 -8.29 10.07 -3.09
N LEU A 116 -8.21 9.66 -1.82
CA LEU A 116 -8.31 10.57 -0.69
C LEU A 116 -7.11 11.54 -0.63
N ALA A 117 -5.89 11.09 -0.91
CA ALA A 117 -4.74 11.97 -0.97
C ALA A 117 -4.90 13.04 -2.07
N TYR A 118 -5.41 12.66 -3.24
CA TYR A 118 -5.71 13.58 -4.33
C TYR A 118 -6.79 14.60 -3.92
N LEU A 119 -7.93 14.15 -3.38
CA LEU A 119 -8.99 15.03 -2.86
C LEU A 119 -8.48 15.95 -1.74
N GLY A 120 -7.46 15.52 -0.99
CA GLY A 120 -6.84 16.29 0.07
C GLY A 120 -5.99 17.46 -0.43
N ILE A 121 -5.32 17.32 -1.58
CA ILE A 121 -4.47 18.37 -2.16
C ILE A 121 -5.13 19.17 -3.29
N ALA A 122 -6.24 18.65 -3.85
CA ALA A 122 -7.05 19.35 -4.83
C ALA A 122 -7.74 20.61 -4.27
#